data_AF-A0A6B1F2M4-F1
#
_entry.id   AF-A0A6B1F2M4-F1
#
_cell.length_a   1.000
_cell.length_b   1.000
_cell.length_c   1.000
_cell.angle_alpha   90.00
_cell.angle_beta   90.00
_cell.angle_gamma   90.00
#
_symmetry.space_group_name_H-M   'P 1'
#
loop_
_entity.id
_entity.type
_entity.pdbx_description
1 polymer ?
#
loop_
_entity_poly.entity_id
_entity_poly.type
_entity_poly.pdbx_seq_one_letter_code
_entity_poly.pdbx_strand_id
1 'polypeptide(L)'
;MQCLQFNEGTSHAGTTDSNVERRRKLSMKKYMKFKIATTAITVLALLFCTTHLPVEAKRDKEYVAKQIRNIKIDGKLNEWERAEIVAFDELKDVGGGIPKASDFTGQGRVAWSAQEPTRIYFAVEITDDELQDVNPPDARWWEDDSVEFMFDFDNGMVRDSLVQWTLGANGKDLSAAASKQNTEWVLIKDGNDYIYEVAIDPTKPRGNPQFANPGVGDKFKAEHGLTIGLSFHMNDCENGKREHQIGWIPGGAWDGLAYGDLTFDDEILSVEPSGKLAVVWGALKQ
;
A
#
# COMPACT_ATOMS: atom_id res chain seq x y z
N MET A 1 105.83 2.36 -31.74
CA MET A 1 106.50 1.94 -30.49
C MET A 1 105.54 2.26 -29.35
N GLN A 2 105.03 1.41 -28.48
CA GLN A 2 105.15 -0.02 -28.09
C GLN A 2 103.68 -0.53 -27.96
N CYS A 3 103.20 -1.68 -28.47
CA CYS A 3 103.48 -3.10 -28.21
C CYS A 3 103.33 -3.52 -26.74
N LEU A 4 102.38 -4.45 -26.48
CA LEU A 4 102.20 -5.43 -25.37
C LEU A 4 100.68 -5.54 -25.04
N GLN A 5 100.04 -6.69 -24.80
CA GLN A 5 100.32 -8.10 -25.02
C GLN A 5 98.98 -8.87 -24.83
N PHE A 6 98.82 -10.01 -25.51
CA PHE A 6 97.75 -11.01 -25.29
C PHE A 6 97.91 -11.71 -23.93
N ASN A 7 96.80 -12.16 -23.32
CA ASN A 7 96.77 -13.51 -22.72
C ASN A 7 95.37 -14.11 -22.55
N GLU A 8 95.31 -15.41 -22.74
CA GLU A 8 94.18 -16.35 -22.71
C GLU A 8 93.82 -16.78 -21.27
N GLY A 9 92.65 -17.43 -21.07
CA GLY A 9 92.48 -18.32 -19.91
C GLY A 9 91.07 -18.49 -19.31
N THR A 10 90.28 -19.40 -19.90
CA THR A 10 89.49 -20.50 -19.28
C THR A 10 88.71 -20.34 -17.95
N SER A 11 87.44 -20.81 -18.01
CA SER A 11 86.85 -21.94 -17.26
C SER A 11 85.56 -21.68 -16.45
N HIS A 12 84.66 -22.65 -16.58
CA HIS A 12 83.32 -22.78 -16.00
C HIS A 12 83.28 -22.81 -14.47
N ALA A 13 82.19 -22.27 -13.90
CA ALA A 13 81.56 -22.81 -12.71
C ALA A 13 80.04 -22.77 -12.86
N GLY A 14 79.44 -23.95 -13.06
CA GLY A 14 77.99 -24.13 -13.09
C GLY A 14 77.38 -23.79 -11.73
N THR A 15 76.48 -22.82 -11.72
CA THR A 15 75.69 -22.50 -10.53
C THR A 15 74.47 -23.39 -10.51
N THR A 16 74.43 -24.31 -9.54
CA THR A 16 73.37 -25.31 -9.37
C THR A 16 71.99 -24.67 -9.20
N ASP A 17 71.05 -25.25 -9.94
CA ASP A 17 69.65 -24.92 -10.20
C ASP A 17 68.70 -25.04 -8.99
N SER A 18 69.18 -24.86 -7.76
CA SER A 18 68.36 -25.01 -6.54
C SER A 18 67.68 -23.71 -6.11
N ASN A 19 68.27 -22.56 -6.46
CA ASN A 19 67.75 -21.24 -6.09
C ASN A 19 66.61 -20.77 -7.00
N VAL A 20 66.57 -21.23 -8.25
CA VAL A 20 65.49 -20.90 -9.21
C VAL A 20 64.21 -21.64 -8.85
N GLU A 21 64.31 -22.92 -8.48
CA GLU A 21 63.17 -23.73 -8.04
C GLU A 21 62.55 -23.21 -6.73
N ARG A 22 63.39 -22.76 -5.78
CA ARG A 22 62.91 -22.22 -4.49
C ARG A 22 62.15 -20.91 -4.67
N ARG A 23 62.61 -20.02 -5.56
CA ARG A 23 61.91 -18.76 -5.90
C ARG A 23 60.59 -19.00 -6.63
N ARG A 24 60.52 -19.99 -7.54
CA ARG A 24 59.27 -20.39 -8.20
C ARG A 24 58.24 -20.95 -7.22
N LYS A 25 58.65 -21.83 -6.29
CA LYS A 25 57.74 -22.41 -5.28
C LYS A 25 57.22 -21.39 -4.27
N LEU A 26 58.02 -20.38 -3.88
CA LEU A 26 57.54 -19.28 -3.02
C LEU A 26 56.57 -18.34 -3.72
N SER A 27 56.83 -18.03 -5.00
CA SER A 27 55.99 -17.16 -5.83
C SER A 27 54.59 -17.77 -6.04
N MET A 28 54.52 -19.07 -6.39
CA MET A 28 53.23 -19.77 -6.58
C MET A 28 52.43 -19.86 -5.27
N LYS A 29 53.07 -20.11 -4.11
CA LYS A 29 52.35 -20.15 -2.82
C LYS A 29 51.74 -18.80 -2.43
N LYS A 30 52.42 -17.68 -2.73
CA LYS A 30 51.84 -16.33 -2.52
C LYS A 30 50.70 -16.04 -3.49
N TYR A 31 50.85 -16.40 -4.76
CA TYR A 31 49.82 -16.18 -5.79
C TYR A 31 48.54 -17.01 -5.52
N MET A 32 48.70 -18.25 -5.03
CA MET A 32 47.57 -19.13 -4.71
C MET A 32 46.84 -18.72 -3.43
N LYS A 33 47.56 -18.24 -2.40
CA LYS A 33 46.95 -17.64 -1.20
C LYS A 33 46.20 -16.35 -1.51
N PHE A 34 46.70 -15.54 -2.46
CA PHE A 34 46.04 -14.32 -2.88
C PHE A 34 44.72 -14.61 -3.62
N LYS A 35 44.70 -15.58 -4.54
CA LYS A 35 43.47 -15.98 -5.26
C LYS A 35 42.38 -16.56 -4.35
N ILE A 36 42.74 -17.42 -3.38
CA ILE A 36 41.77 -18.00 -2.44
C ILE A 36 41.17 -16.90 -1.54
N ALA A 37 41.98 -15.93 -1.11
CA ALA A 37 41.49 -14.79 -0.33
C ALA A 37 40.57 -13.88 -1.15
N THR A 38 40.84 -13.66 -2.45
CA THR A 38 39.95 -12.83 -3.30
C THR A 38 38.61 -13.51 -3.55
N THR A 39 38.60 -14.82 -3.87
CA THR A 39 37.35 -15.55 -4.13
C THR A 39 36.48 -15.71 -2.87
N ALA A 40 37.09 -15.90 -1.69
CA ALA A 40 36.36 -15.96 -0.43
C ALA A 40 35.69 -14.62 -0.07
N ILE A 41 36.37 -13.49 -0.34
CA ILE A 41 35.80 -12.14 -0.11
C ILE A 41 34.67 -11.85 -1.09
N THR A 42 34.76 -12.27 -2.36
CA THR A 42 33.67 -12.07 -3.33
C THR A 42 32.42 -12.89 -2.99
N VAL A 43 32.59 -14.14 -2.53
CA VAL A 43 31.46 -14.98 -2.09
C VAL A 43 30.83 -14.45 -0.80
N LEU A 44 31.62 -13.93 0.14
CA LEU A 44 31.08 -13.32 1.37
C LEU A 44 30.36 -11.98 1.10
N ALA A 45 30.84 -11.18 0.14
CA ALA A 45 30.18 -9.95 -0.29
C ALA A 45 28.87 -10.22 -1.04
N LEU A 46 28.80 -11.30 -1.85
CA LEU A 46 27.56 -11.73 -2.51
C LEU A 46 26.53 -12.30 -1.51
N LEU A 47 26.98 -12.98 -0.44
CA LEU A 47 26.11 -13.47 0.63
C LEU A 47 25.55 -12.34 1.53
N PHE A 48 26.26 -11.22 1.66
CA PHE A 48 25.76 -10.05 2.40
C PHE A 48 24.83 -9.15 1.57
N CYS A 49 24.82 -9.27 0.25
CA CYS A 49 23.92 -8.51 -0.62
C CYS A 49 22.52 -9.12 -0.79
N THR A 50 22.25 -10.32 -0.28
CA THR A 50 20.98 -11.04 -0.54
C THR A 50 19.97 -11.03 0.61
N THR A 51 20.20 -10.32 1.72
CA THR A 51 19.32 -10.43 2.92
C THR A 51 18.62 -9.14 3.35
N HIS A 52 18.56 -8.12 2.50
CA HIS A 52 17.67 -6.98 2.72
C HIS A 52 16.70 -6.84 1.54
N LEU A 53 15.99 -7.92 1.21
CA LEU A 53 14.66 -7.69 0.64
C LEU A 53 13.90 -6.94 1.73
N PRO A 54 13.38 -5.73 1.46
CA PRO A 54 12.46 -5.12 2.40
C PRO A 54 11.32 -6.13 2.58
N VAL A 55 11.20 -6.67 3.79
CA VAL A 55 9.94 -7.30 4.18
C VAL A 55 8.97 -6.14 4.16
N GLU A 56 8.20 -6.01 3.09
CA GLU A 56 7.05 -5.11 3.12
C GLU A 56 6.24 -5.49 4.35
N ALA A 57 6.02 -4.51 5.20
CA ALA A 57 5.26 -4.71 6.40
C ALA A 57 3.83 -5.05 5.98
N LYS A 58 3.52 -6.35 6.03
CA LYS A 58 2.20 -6.89 5.68
C LYS A 58 1.30 -6.81 6.91
N ARG A 59 0.12 -6.22 6.74
CA ARG A 59 -0.92 -6.18 7.78
C ARG A 59 -1.81 -7.43 7.72
N ASP A 60 -2.55 -7.66 8.79
CA ASP A 60 -3.36 -8.87 8.97
C ASP A 60 -4.59 -8.90 8.03
N LYS A 61 -5.22 -7.73 7.81
CA LYS A 61 -6.34 -7.58 6.88
C LYS A 61 -5.85 -7.01 5.55
N GLU A 62 -6.39 -7.54 4.46
CA GLU A 62 -6.08 -7.13 3.09
C GLU A 62 -7.37 -6.86 2.34
N TYR A 63 -7.41 -5.79 1.55
CA TYR A 63 -8.47 -5.46 0.60
C TYR A 63 -7.85 -5.29 -0.77
N VAL A 64 -8.40 -5.97 -1.78
CA VAL A 64 -7.94 -5.84 -3.17
C VAL A 64 -8.87 -4.90 -3.93
N ALA A 65 -8.43 -3.66 -4.13
CA ALA A 65 -9.15 -2.70 -4.96
C ALA A 65 -9.09 -3.12 -6.43
N LYS A 66 -10.22 -3.63 -6.95
CA LYS A 66 -10.34 -4.00 -8.35
C LYS A 66 -10.49 -2.76 -9.23
N GLN A 67 -9.87 -2.81 -10.41
CA GLN A 67 -10.03 -1.77 -11.40
C GLN A 67 -11.46 -1.74 -11.97
N ILE A 68 -12.08 -0.56 -11.95
CA ILE A 68 -13.39 -0.25 -12.54
C ILE A 68 -13.20 0.74 -13.69
N ARG A 69 -14.12 0.72 -14.66
CA ARG A 69 -14.11 1.64 -15.82
C ARG A 69 -15.38 2.49 -15.80
N ASN A 70 -15.26 3.73 -16.27
CA ASN A 70 -16.38 4.66 -16.42
C ASN A 70 -17.18 4.88 -15.13
N ILE A 71 -16.51 4.80 -13.98
CA ILE A 71 -17.12 5.09 -12.69
C ILE A 71 -17.65 6.53 -12.69
N LYS A 72 -18.83 6.71 -12.09
CA LYS A 72 -19.49 8.01 -11.95
C LYS A 72 -19.91 8.14 -10.51
N ILE A 73 -19.78 9.33 -9.96
CA ILE A 73 -20.22 9.63 -8.62
C ILE A 73 -21.65 10.16 -8.72
N ASP A 74 -22.61 9.25 -8.78
CA ASP A 74 -24.04 9.54 -9.02
C ASP A 74 -25.00 8.82 -8.06
N GLY A 75 -24.44 8.02 -7.14
CA GLY A 75 -25.14 7.31 -6.08
C GLY A 75 -25.68 5.95 -6.52
N LYS A 76 -25.39 5.50 -7.74
CA LYS A 76 -25.77 4.17 -8.24
C LYS A 76 -24.57 3.25 -8.20
N LEU A 77 -24.78 2.05 -7.65
CA LEU A 77 -23.69 1.11 -7.44
C LEU A 77 -23.51 0.10 -8.60
N ASN A 78 -24.07 0.36 -9.79
CA ASN A 78 -24.02 -0.60 -10.90
C ASN A 78 -22.62 -0.81 -11.48
N GLU A 79 -21.71 0.17 -11.35
CA GLU A 79 -20.32 0.05 -11.77
C GLU A 79 -19.47 -0.78 -10.78
N TRP A 80 -20.01 -1.06 -9.58
CA TRP A 80 -19.28 -1.64 -8.44
C TRP A 80 -19.33 -3.17 -8.35
N GLU A 81 -19.93 -3.86 -9.33
CA GLU A 81 -20.14 -5.32 -9.33
C GLU A 81 -18.86 -6.15 -9.08
N ARG A 82 -17.70 -5.58 -9.36
CA ARG A 82 -16.39 -6.24 -9.21
C ARG A 82 -15.69 -5.93 -7.90
N ALA A 83 -16.10 -4.90 -7.19
CA ALA A 83 -15.48 -4.50 -5.94
C ALA A 83 -15.93 -5.43 -4.81
N GLU A 84 -14.99 -5.84 -3.98
CA GLU A 84 -15.26 -6.68 -2.83
C GLU A 84 -16.11 -5.92 -1.80
N ILE A 85 -17.13 -6.59 -1.25
CA ILE A 85 -17.92 -6.02 -0.16
C ILE A 85 -17.28 -6.44 1.14
N VAL A 86 -16.94 -5.47 1.99
CA VAL A 86 -16.54 -5.73 3.37
C VAL A 86 -17.55 -5.12 4.34
N ALA A 87 -17.90 -5.88 5.36
CA ALA A 87 -18.78 -5.41 6.43
C ALA A 87 -18.04 -4.43 7.35
N PHE A 88 -18.79 -3.53 7.98
CA PHE A 88 -18.32 -2.74 9.11
C PHE A 88 -18.66 -3.45 10.41
N ASP A 89 -17.98 -4.57 10.65
CA ASP A 89 -18.22 -5.47 11.78
C ASP A 89 -17.15 -5.38 12.87
N GLU A 90 -16.30 -4.35 12.80
CA GLU A 90 -15.23 -4.10 13.77
C GLU A 90 -15.45 -2.79 14.52
N LEU A 91 -15.25 -2.83 15.84
CA LEU A 91 -15.32 -1.66 16.71
C LEU A 91 -14.04 -0.81 16.58
N LYS A 92 -14.21 0.51 16.55
CA LYS A 92 -13.12 1.49 16.45
C LYS A 92 -12.89 2.22 17.78
N ASP A 93 -12.96 3.55 17.81
CA ASP A 93 -12.63 4.38 18.98
C ASP A 93 -13.75 4.44 20.03
N VAL A 94 -15.01 4.19 19.65
CA VAL A 94 -16.18 4.39 20.52
C VAL A 94 -17.20 3.26 20.34
N GLY A 95 -17.85 2.89 21.44
CA GLY A 95 -18.94 1.90 21.51
C GLY A 95 -18.66 0.79 22.53
N GLY A 96 -19.72 0.21 23.10
CA GLY A 96 -19.62 -0.91 24.05
C GLY A 96 -19.56 -2.30 23.39
N GLY A 97 -19.67 -2.34 22.07
CA GLY A 97 -19.79 -3.53 21.23
C GLY A 97 -20.32 -3.14 19.85
N ILE A 98 -20.52 -4.14 18.98
CA ILE A 98 -21.15 -3.92 17.68
C ILE A 98 -22.65 -3.60 17.90
N PRO A 99 -23.17 -2.51 17.31
CA PRO A 99 -24.57 -2.12 17.40
C PRO A 99 -25.49 -3.21 16.83
N LYS A 100 -26.78 -3.11 17.14
CA LYS A 100 -27.77 -4.04 16.57
C LYS A 100 -28.01 -3.68 15.12
N ALA A 101 -28.36 -4.68 14.31
CA ALA A 101 -28.62 -4.45 12.90
C ALA A 101 -29.80 -3.51 12.60
N SER A 102 -30.72 -3.33 13.55
CA SER A 102 -31.86 -2.41 13.45
C SER A 102 -31.54 -0.98 13.86
N ASP A 103 -30.33 -0.76 14.36
CA ASP A 103 -29.84 0.49 14.94
C ASP A 103 -28.89 1.09 13.92
N PHE A 104 -27.71 0.48 13.79
CA PHE A 104 -26.67 0.97 12.92
C PHE A 104 -25.87 -0.19 12.33
N THR A 105 -25.72 -0.21 11.00
CA THR A 105 -24.81 -1.13 10.29
C THR A 105 -24.18 -0.45 9.10
N GLY A 106 -23.06 -1.00 8.64
CA GLY A 106 -22.44 -0.54 7.42
C GLY A 106 -21.70 -1.62 6.67
N GLN A 107 -21.44 -1.32 5.41
CA GLN A 107 -20.50 -2.05 4.57
C GLN A 107 -19.87 -1.09 3.58
N GLY A 108 -18.76 -1.49 2.98
CA GLY A 108 -18.22 -0.70 1.90
C GLY A 108 -17.36 -1.45 0.90
N ARG A 109 -16.99 -0.71 -0.13
CA ARG A 109 -16.23 -1.16 -1.29
C ARG A 109 -15.18 -0.12 -1.62
N VAL A 110 -14.05 -0.57 -2.14
CA VAL A 110 -12.97 0.28 -2.63
C VAL A 110 -12.62 -0.13 -4.05
N ALA A 111 -12.38 0.85 -4.90
CA ALA A 111 -12.00 0.63 -6.29
C ALA A 111 -11.02 1.69 -6.78
N TRP A 112 -10.47 1.46 -7.96
CA TRP A 112 -9.61 2.40 -8.65
C TRP A 112 -9.85 2.37 -10.16
N SER A 113 -9.29 3.34 -10.87
CA SER A 113 -9.39 3.45 -12.33
C SER A 113 -8.02 3.81 -12.92
N ALA A 114 -7.55 3.06 -13.94
CA ALA A 114 -6.37 3.48 -14.69
C ALA A 114 -6.58 4.76 -15.51
N GLN A 115 -7.83 5.17 -15.77
CA GLN A 115 -8.11 6.43 -16.47
C GLN A 115 -7.88 7.64 -15.57
N GLU A 116 -8.04 7.46 -14.26
CA GLU A 116 -7.87 8.49 -13.23
C GLU A 116 -7.04 7.93 -12.07
N PRO A 117 -5.75 7.62 -12.28
CA PRO A 117 -4.95 6.87 -11.32
C PRO A 117 -4.60 7.66 -10.06
N THR A 118 -4.88 8.97 -10.02
CA THR A 118 -4.74 9.76 -8.80
C THR A 118 -5.94 9.61 -7.86
N ARG A 119 -7.02 8.93 -8.29
CA ARG A 119 -8.25 8.78 -7.51
C ARG A 119 -8.39 7.40 -6.88
N ILE A 120 -8.89 7.38 -5.66
CA ILE A 120 -9.39 6.18 -4.97
C ILE A 120 -10.90 6.37 -4.81
N TYR A 121 -11.67 5.33 -5.13
CA TYR A 121 -13.12 5.38 -5.10
C TYR A 121 -13.65 4.54 -3.93
N PHE A 122 -14.68 5.06 -3.26
CA PHE A 122 -15.41 4.34 -2.22
C PHE A 122 -16.91 4.33 -2.49
N ALA A 123 -17.55 3.21 -2.16
CA ALA A 123 -18.99 3.14 -1.97
C ALA A 123 -19.23 2.58 -0.57
N VAL A 124 -19.87 3.36 0.28
CA VAL A 124 -20.20 3.00 1.66
C VAL A 124 -21.71 3.02 1.80
N GLU A 125 -22.27 1.89 2.18
CA GLU A 125 -23.71 1.71 2.43
C GLU A 125 -23.91 1.60 3.93
N ILE A 126 -24.76 2.45 4.49
CA ILE A 126 -25.08 2.52 5.91
C ILE A 126 -26.59 2.29 6.06
N THR A 127 -26.98 1.48 7.04
CA THR A 127 -28.37 1.44 7.52
C THR A 127 -28.40 2.05 8.90
N ASP A 128 -29.20 3.10 9.06
CA ASP A 128 -29.30 3.96 10.25
C ASP A 128 -30.69 4.59 10.29
N ASP A 129 -31.30 4.78 11.46
CA ASP A 129 -32.63 5.38 11.54
C ASP A 129 -32.61 6.89 11.24
N GLU A 130 -31.55 7.61 11.65
CA GLU A 130 -31.36 9.03 11.36
C GLU A 130 -29.88 9.43 11.41
N LEU A 131 -29.32 9.84 10.26
CA LEU A 131 -28.03 10.54 10.28
C LEU A 131 -28.18 11.96 10.86
N GLN A 132 -27.43 12.24 11.92
CA GLN A 132 -27.39 13.47 12.70
C GLN A 132 -26.12 14.29 12.41
N ASP A 133 -26.32 15.57 12.11
CA ASP A 133 -25.28 16.58 11.90
C ASP A 133 -25.57 17.75 12.86
N VAL A 134 -25.06 17.64 14.09
CA VAL A 134 -25.44 18.53 15.20
C VAL A 134 -24.36 19.56 15.53
N ASN A 135 -23.12 19.34 15.11
CA ASN A 135 -22.03 20.30 15.30
C ASN A 135 -21.88 21.23 14.07
N PRO A 136 -21.22 22.39 14.24
CA PRO A 136 -20.91 23.27 13.11
C PRO A 136 -19.94 22.61 12.11
N PRO A 137 -19.98 23.01 10.83
CA PRO A 137 -19.03 22.51 9.83
C PRO A 137 -17.57 22.69 10.25
N ASP A 138 -16.72 21.71 9.98
CA ASP A 138 -15.28 21.66 10.35
C ASP A 138 -15.03 21.78 11.88
N ALA A 139 -16.02 21.41 12.71
CA ALA A 139 -15.87 21.34 14.16
C ALA A 139 -16.50 20.06 14.71
N ARG A 140 -15.70 19.24 15.40
CA ARG A 140 -16.17 18.01 16.06
C ARG A 140 -16.97 17.08 15.14
N TRP A 141 -16.65 17.05 13.85
CA TRP A 141 -17.29 16.15 12.87
C TRP A 141 -17.27 14.68 13.28
N TRP A 142 -16.26 14.27 14.06
CA TRP A 142 -16.16 12.93 14.62
C TRP A 142 -17.20 12.64 15.71
N GLU A 143 -17.98 13.63 16.14
CA GLU A 143 -19.12 13.46 17.05
C GLU A 143 -20.47 13.46 16.32
N ASP A 144 -20.49 13.81 15.03
CA ASP A 144 -21.65 13.70 14.14
C ASP A 144 -21.56 12.40 13.33
N ASP A 145 -22.68 12.04 12.71
CA ASP A 145 -22.69 11.00 11.70
C ASP A 145 -21.80 11.39 10.52
N SER A 146 -20.80 10.55 10.28
CA SER A 146 -19.79 10.83 9.29
C SER A 146 -19.01 9.59 8.90
N VAL A 147 -18.72 9.49 7.61
CA VAL A 147 -17.81 8.48 7.09
C VAL A 147 -16.40 9.05 7.08
N GLU A 148 -15.45 8.26 7.56
CA GLU A 148 -14.04 8.62 7.63
C GLU A 148 -13.20 7.62 6.84
N PHE A 149 -12.29 8.16 6.03
CA PHE A 149 -11.31 7.42 5.25
C PHE A 149 -9.92 7.79 5.72
N MET A 150 -9.13 6.79 6.04
CA MET A 150 -7.84 6.96 6.68
C MET A 150 -6.78 6.25 5.87
N PHE A 151 -5.71 6.97 5.54
CA PHE A 151 -4.66 6.48 4.66
C PHE A 151 -3.30 6.52 5.31
N ASP A 152 -2.53 5.48 5.06
CA ASP A 152 -1.08 5.43 5.21
C ASP A 152 -0.45 5.24 3.83
N PHE A 153 -0.30 6.36 3.11
CA PHE A 153 0.17 6.35 1.71
C PHE A 153 1.61 5.86 1.56
N ASP A 154 2.44 6.06 2.57
CA ASP A 154 3.85 5.63 2.57
C ASP A 154 4.03 4.21 3.12
N ASN A 155 2.92 3.58 3.56
CA ASN A 155 2.88 2.28 4.22
C ASN A 155 3.85 2.18 5.42
N GLY A 156 4.02 3.29 6.15
CA GLY A 156 5.03 3.44 7.20
C GLY A 156 4.59 2.92 8.57
N MET A 157 3.29 2.69 8.77
CA MET A 157 2.67 2.28 10.03
C MET A 157 2.94 3.24 11.20
N VAL A 158 3.15 4.53 10.89
CA VAL A 158 3.43 5.56 11.88
C VAL A 158 2.34 6.63 11.86
N ARG A 159 1.85 7.01 13.05
CA ARG A 159 0.77 7.99 13.22
C ARG A 159 1.02 9.29 12.45
N ASP A 160 2.25 9.78 12.48
CA ASP A 160 2.64 11.06 11.88
C ASP A 160 2.66 11.03 10.34
N SER A 161 2.37 9.89 9.71
CA SER A 161 2.19 9.76 8.25
C SER A 161 0.73 9.59 7.84
N LEU A 162 -0.19 9.44 8.80
CA LEU A 162 -1.59 9.14 8.50
C LEU A 162 -2.32 10.39 8.01
N VAL A 163 -3.29 10.20 7.13
CA VAL A 163 -4.11 11.28 6.56
C VAL A 163 -5.59 10.89 6.61
N GLN A 164 -6.44 11.81 7.07
CA GLN A 164 -7.89 11.60 7.25
C GLN A 164 -8.70 12.40 6.23
N TRP A 165 -9.69 11.76 5.60
CA TRP A 165 -10.79 12.41 4.91
C TRP A 165 -12.09 12.14 5.67
N THR A 166 -12.91 13.16 5.87
CA THR A 166 -14.22 13.00 6.52
C THR A 166 -15.32 13.68 5.71
N LEU A 167 -16.42 12.96 5.52
CA LEU A 167 -17.63 13.42 4.84
C LEU A 167 -18.80 13.32 5.82
N GLY A 168 -19.50 14.44 6.04
CA GLY A 168 -20.59 14.53 7.02
C GLY A 168 -21.92 13.95 6.53
N ALA A 169 -22.84 13.72 7.46
CA ALA A 169 -24.20 13.22 7.24
C ALA A 169 -25.12 14.09 6.38
N ASN A 170 -24.78 15.36 6.17
CA ASN A 170 -25.67 16.31 5.48
C ASN A 170 -25.46 16.37 3.95
N GLY A 171 -24.57 15.54 3.40
CA GLY A 171 -24.27 15.50 1.97
C GLY A 171 -23.48 16.70 1.46
N LYS A 172 -22.91 17.54 2.33
CA LYS A 172 -22.24 18.80 1.97
C LYS A 172 -20.93 19.02 2.71
N ASP A 173 -20.86 18.61 3.96
CA ASP A 173 -19.73 18.93 4.82
C ASP A 173 -18.54 18.03 4.55
N LEU A 174 -17.40 18.69 4.42
CA LEU A 174 -16.09 18.12 4.19
C LEU A 174 -15.21 18.60 5.33
N SER A 175 -14.53 17.67 5.99
CA SER A 175 -13.65 17.95 7.12
C SER A 175 -12.32 17.22 6.97
N ALA A 176 -11.38 17.50 7.87
CA ALA A 176 -10.01 16.99 7.81
C ALA A 176 -9.34 17.33 6.46
N ALA A 177 -8.73 16.37 5.77
CA ALA A 177 -8.08 16.61 4.48
C ALA A 177 -9.07 16.86 3.33
N ALA A 178 -10.35 16.56 3.50
CA ALA A 178 -11.34 16.64 2.44
C ALA A 178 -11.62 18.10 2.02
N SER A 179 -11.78 18.31 0.72
CA SER A 179 -12.03 19.61 0.10
C SER A 179 -12.81 19.45 -1.20
N LYS A 180 -13.43 20.53 -1.68
CA LYS A 180 -14.13 20.52 -2.97
C LYS A 180 -13.19 20.32 -4.17
N GLN A 181 -11.89 20.49 -3.97
CA GLN A 181 -10.86 20.33 -5.00
C GLN A 181 -10.35 18.89 -5.07
N ASN A 182 -10.46 18.13 -3.99
CA ASN A 182 -9.88 16.81 -3.85
C ASN A 182 -10.90 15.70 -3.59
N THR A 183 -12.17 16.05 -3.38
CA THR A 183 -13.24 15.11 -3.08
C THR A 183 -14.44 15.41 -3.98
N GLU A 184 -14.86 14.40 -4.73
CA GLU A 184 -16.13 14.37 -5.46
C GLU A 184 -16.99 13.32 -4.77
N TRP A 185 -18.21 13.66 -4.36
CA TRP A 185 -19.05 12.73 -3.62
C TRP A 185 -20.53 13.05 -3.73
N VAL A 186 -21.35 12.05 -3.46
CA VAL A 186 -22.79 12.18 -3.25
C VAL A 186 -23.22 11.36 -2.04
N LEU A 187 -24.31 11.81 -1.40
CA LEU A 187 -25.01 11.08 -0.35
C LEU A 187 -26.46 10.86 -0.81
N ILE A 188 -26.85 9.59 -0.96
CA ILE A 188 -28.22 9.20 -1.30
C ILE A 188 -28.88 8.62 -0.06
N LYS A 189 -30.16 8.93 0.15
CA LYS A 189 -31.01 8.36 1.20
C LYS A 189 -32.19 7.64 0.56
N ASP A 190 -32.45 6.40 0.97
CA ASP A 190 -33.66 5.64 0.68
C ASP A 190 -34.18 4.98 1.97
N GLY A 191 -35.21 5.56 2.58
CA GLY A 191 -35.66 5.13 3.90
C GLY A 191 -34.56 5.31 4.96
N ASN A 192 -34.14 4.20 5.56
CA ASN A 192 -33.06 4.15 6.56
C ASN A 192 -31.71 3.76 5.94
N ASP A 193 -31.66 3.57 4.63
CA ASP A 193 -30.43 3.22 3.93
C ASP A 193 -29.80 4.47 3.31
N TYR A 194 -28.49 4.61 3.48
CA TYR A 194 -27.68 5.71 3.01
C TYR A 194 -26.52 5.20 2.18
N ILE A 195 -26.23 5.88 1.08
CA ILE A 195 -25.09 5.57 0.21
C ILE A 195 -24.20 6.79 0.11
N TYR A 196 -22.96 6.66 0.59
CA TYR A 196 -21.87 7.55 0.26
C TYR A 196 -21.11 6.97 -0.93
N GLU A 197 -21.17 7.65 -2.07
CA GLU A 197 -20.30 7.34 -3.20
C GLU A 197 -19.27 8.46 -3.37
N VAL A 198 -18.00 8.10 -3.40
CA VAL A 198 -16.89 9.04 -3.16
C VAL A 198 -15.74 8.76 -4.12
N ALA A 199 -15.13 9.82 -4.65
CA ALA A 199 -13.82 9.82 -5.28
C ALA A 199 -12.89 10.78 -4.53
N ILE A 200 -11.76 10.27 -4.04
CA ILE A 200 -10.73 11.02 -3.32
C ILE A 200 -9.48 11.12 -4.19
N ASP A 201 -8.98 12.34 -4.42
CA ASP A 201 -7.72 12.63 -5.09
C ASP A 201 -6.72 13.28 -4.11
N PRO A 202 -5.88 12.50 -3.40
CA PRO A 202 -4.95 13.04 -2.41
C PRO A 202 -3.88 13.98 -2.99
N THR A 203 -3.73 14.04 -4.32
CA THR A 203 -2.77 14.94 -5.01
C THR A 203 -3.27 16.37 -5.16
N LYS A 204 -4.55 16.62 -4.85
CA LYS A 204 -5.20 17.94 -4.96
C LYS A 204 -5.18 18.71 -3.63
N PRO A 205 -5.36 20.04 -3.67
CA PRO A 205 -5.36 20.88 -2.46
C PRO A 205 -6.34 20.37 -1.39
N ARG A 206 -5.85 20.27 -0.15
CA ARG A 206 -6.59 19.74 1.00
C ARG A 206 -7.34 20.84 1.75
N GLY A 207 -8.31 20.44 2.56
CA GLY A 207 -9.12 21.33 3.40
C GLY A 207 -8.36 21.85 4.62
N ASN A 208 -8.40 21.10 5.72
CA ASN A 208 -7.81 21.49 6.99
C ASN A 208 -6.37 20.97 7.13
N PRO A 209 -5.35 21.85 7.19
CA PRO A 209 -3.94 21.45 7.21
C PRO A 209 -3.54 20.62 8.44
N GLN A 210 -4.28 20.71 9.55
CA GLN A 210 -3.99 19.98 10.78
C GLN A 210 -4.10 18.46 10.61
N PHE A 211 -5.10 18.01 9.86
CA PHE A 211 -5.39 16.59 9.64
C PHE A 211 -4.98 16.12 8.24
N ALA A 212 -4.47 17.06 7.45
CA ALA A 212 -4.06 16.85 6.07
C ALA A 212 -2.62 16.39 5.92
N ASN A 213 -1.77 16.47 6.95
CA ASN A 213 -0.36 16.06 6.88
C ASN A 213 0.35 16.44 5.56
N PRO A 214 0.72 17.73 5.38
CA PRO A 214 1.16 18.27 4.10
C PRO A 214 2.31 17.46 3.47
N GLY A 215 2.19 17.11 2.19
CA GLY A 215 3.20 16.38 1.44
C GLY A 215 2.99 14.87 1.35
N VAL A 216 2.27 14.26 2.30
CA VAL A 216 2.04 12.80 2.31
C VAL A 216 0.93 12.45 1.33
N GLY A 217 1.19 11.61 0.32
CA GLY A 217 0.21 11.25 -0.71
C GLY A 217 0.12 12.23 -1.90
N ASP A 218 0.89 13.32 -1.91
CA ASP A 218 0.91 14.30 -3.01
C ASP A 218 1.41 13.70 -4.34
N LYS A 219 2.12 12.57 -4.25
CA LYS A 219 2.63 11.80 -5.39
C LYS A 219 1.86 10.50 -5.62
N PHE A 220 0.75 10.30 -4.90
CA PHE A 220 -0.05 9.09 -5.02
C PHE A 220 -0.50 8.89 -6.46
N LYS A 221 -0.34 7.64 -6.91
CA LYS A 221 -0.82 7.18 -8.20
C LYS A 221 -1.05 5.68 -8.11
N ALA A 222 -2.32 5.27 -8.11
CA ALA A 222 -2.72 3.88 -8.17
C ALA A 222 -2.14 3.21 -9.43
N GLU A 223 -1.47 2.09 -9.21
CA GLU A 223 -0.98 1.19 -10.25
C GLU A 223 -1.04 -0.25 -9.73
N HIS A 224 -1.09 -1.22 -10.64
CA HIS A 224 -1.16 -2.63 -10.27
C HIS A 224 -0.02 -3.01 -9.33
N GLY A 225 -0.36 -3.65 -8.21
CA GLY A 225 0.57 -4.10 -7.19
C GLY A 225 1.03 -3.02 -6.20
N LEU A 226 0.59 -1.77 -6.35
CA LEU A 226 0.78 -0.78 -5.29
C LEU A 226 -0.03 -1.21 -4.05
N THR A 227 0.59 -1.14 -2.88
CA THR A 227 -0.08 -1.36 -1.59
C THR A 227 0.11 -0.16 -0.68
N ILE A 228 -0.99 0.33 -0.09
CA ILE A 228 -0.99 1.39 0.94
C ILE A 228 -1.77 0.90 2.15
N GLY A 229 -1.62 1.56 3.31
CA GLY A 229 -2.49 1.28 4.44
C GLY A 229 -3.84 2.01 4.33
N LEU A 230 -4.92 1.34 4.71
CA LEU A 230 -6.28 1.86 4.71
C LEU A 230 -7.02 1.49 5.99
N SER A 231 -7.74 2.44 6.56
CA SER A 231 -8.91 2.22 7.43
C SER A 231 -10.07 3.04 6.90
N PHE A 232 -11.28 2.52 6.99
CA PHE A 232 -12.47 3.32 6.76
C PHE A 232 -13.61 2.83 7.64
N HIS A 233 -14.38 3.78 8.15
CA HIS A 233 -15.33 3.58 9.23
C HIS A 233 -16.38 4.67 9.23
N MET A 234 -17.46 4.44 9.97
CA MET A 234 -18.58 5.36 10.13
C MET A 234 -18.77 5.66 11.63
N ASN A 235 -18.88 6.94 11.96
CA ASN A 235 -19.34 7.40 13.26
C ASN A 235 -20.87 7.36 13.27
N ASP A 236 -21.45 6.89 14.38
CA ASP A 236 -22.88 6.88 14.64
C ASP A 236 -23.20 7.86 15.78
N CYS A 237 -24.02 8.86 15.48
CA CYS A 237 -24.42 9.92 16.41
C CYS A 237 -25.89 9.79 16.77
N GLU A 238 -26.11 9.56 18.07
CA GLU A 238 -27.45 9.42 18.61
C GLU A 238 -27.74 10.42 19.73
N ASN A 239 -28.91 11.05 19.65
CA ASN A 239 -29.33 12.09 20.58
C ASN A 239 -28.28 13.22 20.76
N GLY A 240 -27.60 13.58 19.67
CA GLY A 240 -26.57 14.60 19.61
C GLY A 240 -25.22 14.21 20.25
N LYS A 241 -24.92 12.90 20.35
CA LYS A 241 -23.62 12.39 20.79
C LYS A 241 -23.24 11.15 20.00
N ARG A 242 -21.96 11.05 19.61
CA ARG A 242 -21.43 9.78 19.08
C ARG A 242 -21.56 8.63 20.10
N GLU A 243 -22.29 7.59 19.71
CA GLU A 243 -22.50 6.37 20.51
C GLU A 243 -21.64 5.20 20.02
N HIS A 244 -21.47 5.06 18.70
CA HIS A 244 -20.65 4.01 18.12
C HIS A 244 -19.69 4.55 17.05
N GLN A 245 -18.67 3.74 16.77
CA GLN A 245 -17.85 3.87 15.57
C GLN A 245 -17.49 2.46 15.10
N ILE A 246 -17.95 2.09 13.90
CA ILE A 246 -17.71 0.78 13.29
C ILE A 246 -17.01 0.92 11.94
N GLY A 247 -16.18 -0.05 11.59
CA GLY A 247 -15.47 -0.04 10.31
C GLY A 247 -15.01 -1.41 9.88
N TRP A 248 -14.26 -1.43 8.78
CA TRP A 248 -13.72 -2.66 8.19
C TRP A 248 -12.67 -3.36 9.09
N ILE A 249 -11.93 -2.60 9.88
CA ILE A 249 -10.81 -3.10 10.68
C ILE A 249 -10.94 -2.61 12.12
N PRO A 250 -10.48 -3.37 13.14
CA PRO A 250 -10.55 -2.94 14.52
C PRO A 250 -9.50 -1.86 14.84
N GLY A 251 -9.49 -1.39 16.08
CA GLY A 251 -8.47 -0.47 16.59
C GLY A 251 -8.77 1.00 16.27
N GLY A 252 -8.01 1.91 16.88
CA GLY A 252 -8.31 3.33 16.82
C GLY A 252 -8.04 3.97 15.46
N ALA A 253 -8.75 5.05 15.12
CA ALA A 253 -8.68 5.68 13.80
C ALA A 253 -7.26 6.12 13.40
N TRP A 254 -6.41 6.42 14.39
CA TRP A 254 -5.03 6.89 14.21
C TRP A 254 -3.95 5.86 14.58
N ASP A 255 -4.31 4.58 14.65
CA ASP A 255 -3.38 3.48 14.86
C ASP A 255 -3.00 2.84 13.51
N GLY A 256 -1.91 3.32 12.90
CA GLY A 256 -1.45 2.84 11.60
C GLY A 256 -1.04 1.35 11.57
N LEU A 257 -0.80 0.73 12.74
CA LEU A 257 -0.56 -0.71 12.85
C LEU A 257 -1.85 -1.51 12.70
N ALA A 258 -2.99 -0.92 13.08
CA ALA A 258 -4.29 -1.57 12.99
C ALA A 258 -4.90 -1.49 11.58
N TYR A 259 -4.28 -0.73 10.65
CA TYR A 259 -4.77 -0.56 9.29
C TYR A 259 -4.88 -1.90 8.54
N GLY A 260 -5.61 -1.93 7.43
CA GLY A 260 -5.51 -3.01 6.46
C GLY A 260 -4.59 -2.62 5.31
N ASP A 261 -4.07 -3.60 4.59
CA ASP A 261 -3.38 -3.38 3.33
C ASP A 261 -4.41 -3.21 2.21
N LEU A 262 -4.38 -2.08 1.51
CA LEU A 262 -5.13 -1.83 0.28
C LEU A 262 -4.22 -2.04 -0.92
N THR A 263 -4.45 -3.12 -1.65
CA THR A 263 -3.67 -3.46 -2.85
C THR A 263 -4.47 -3.15 -4.12
N PHE A 264 -3.87 -2.41 -5.04
CA PHE A 264 -4.51 -2.05 -6.31
C PHE A 264 -4.27 -3.12 -7.36
N ASP A 265 -5.35 -3.64 -7.94
CA ASP A 265 -5.29 -4.75 -8.91
C ASP A 265 -5.93 -4.38 -10.25
N ASP A 266 -5.18 -4.58 -11.34
CA ASP A 266 -5.60 -4.29 -12.71
C ASP A 266 -6.22 -5.50 -13.40
N GLU A 267 -6.32 -6.64 -12.70
CA GLU A 267 -6.88 -7.85 -13.26
C GLU A 267 -8.31 -7.56 -13.73
N ILE A 268 -8.49 -7.42 -15.04
CA ILE A 268 -9.79 -7.45 -15.71
C ILE A 268 -9.90 -8.85 -16.32
N LEU A 269 -10.41 -9.81 -15.56
CA LEU A 269 -10.72 -11.14 -16.10
C LEU A 269 -11.83 -10.98 -17.15
N SER A 270 -11.42 -10.88 -18.41
CA SER A 270 -12.28 -10.75 -19.59
C SER A 270 -13.02 -12.04 -19.97
N VAL A 271 -13.16 -12.98 -19.04
CA VAL A 271 -13.84 -14.26 -19.29
C VAL A 271 -14.86 -14.55 -18.22
N GLU A 272 -16.12 -14.43 -18.60
CA GLU A 272 -17.19 -15.33 -18.20
C GLU A 272 -16.62 -16.75 -17.92
N PRO A 273 -16.66 -17.26 -16.68
CA PRO A 273 -16.20 -18.61 -16.35
C PRO A 273 -16.89 -19.70 -17.18
N SER A 274 -18.06 -19.38 -17.75
CA SER A 274 -18.86 -20.27 -18.58
C SER A 274 -18.19 -20.64 -19.93
N GLY A 275 -17.27 -19.82 -20.45
CA GLY A 275 -16.68 -20.02 -21.78
C GLY A 275 -15.40 -20.88 -21.82
N LYS A 276 -14.58 -20.86 -20.75
CA LYS A 276 -13.28 -21.58 -20.74
C LYS A 276 -13.38 -23.04 -20.28
N LEU A 277 -14.39 -23.40 -19.51
CA LEU A 277 -14.63 -24.81 -19.14
C LEU A 277 -15.14 -25.65 -20.32
N ALA A 278 -15.84 -25.06 -21.29
CA ALA A 278 -16.37 -25.80 -22.44
C ALA A 278 -15.27 -26.28 -23.41
N VAL A 279 -14.14 -25.59 -23.51
CA VAL A 279 -13.06 -25.94 -24.46
C VAL A 279 -12.21 -27.12 -23.94
N VAL A 280 -12.07 -27.27 -22.62
CA VAL A 280 -11.26 -28.36 -22.04
C VAL A 280 -11.97 -29.71 -22.10
N TRP A 281 -13.31 -29.75 -21.99
CA TRP A 281 -14.07 -31.00 -22.09
C TRP A 281 -14.24 -31.52 -23.53
N GLY A 282 -14.12 -30.66 -24.55
CA GLY A 282 -14.15 -31.08 -25.96
C GLY A 282 -12.86 -31.76 -26.43
N ALA A 283 -11.71 -31.40 -25.84
CA ALA A 283 -10.40 -31.95 -26.21
C ALA A 283 -10.05 -33.27 -25.51
N LEU A 284 -10.84 -33.69 -24.52
CA LEU A 284 -10.68 -34.97 -23.79
C LEU A 284 -11.58 -36.10 -24.35
N LYS A 285 -12.26 -35.88 -25.47
CA LYS A 285 -13.13 -36.86 -26.14
C LYS A 285 -12.73 -37.20 -27.58
N GLN A 286 -11.44 -37.08 -27.92
CA GLN A 286 -10.89 -37.67 -29.15
C GLN A 286 -9.78 -38.67 -28.81
#